data_AF-A0A1Z8AWH0-F1
#
_entry.id   AF-A0A1Z8AWH0-F1
#
_cell.length_a   1.000
_cell.length_b   1.000
_cell.length_c   1.000
_cell.angle_alpha   90.00
_cell.angle_beta   90.00
_cell.angle_gamma   90.00
#
_symmetry.space_group_name_H-M   'P 1'
#
loop_
_entity.id
_entity.type
_entity.pdbx_description
1 polymer ?
#
loop_
_entity_poly.entity_id
_entity_poly.type
_entity_poly.pdbx_seq_one_letter_code
_entity_poly.pdbx_strand_id
1 'polypeptide(L)'
;RYIDSKVYGHTLESTTGQLIKELKIAMTEKGMHITDKTQSRLEEILQKADLVKFASASGDAISAKEDRNRTREIIDNIHRVLPPPTEEELMQDAKYRRQQEIKKRTQKIALGIGAGIVAVLIGLGIWSYISGFENVKDQVLGNELRELTEQTWLTSEYGMPPVQLNSPDILVRQDSTVLSDKFSVIASTVDQFSSGDLTDDFYIGVITFTLKGEPTEDEKKLSPEMVHNNMIKVFEEMGASDILMLDNEVEIDGLNGVSLDGTYQLDGDLYEYEILMMSNKIGIDQIIISNKKDDEEDPDREFGRILRERVRSSISFPSFSDGKKKAQP
;
A
#
# COMPACT_ATOMS: atom_id res chain seq x y z
N ARG A 1 -53.63 2.82 -0.21
CA ARG A 1 -54.21 2.82 -1.57
C ARG A 1 -54.68 1.41 -1.97
N TYR A 2 -55.32 0.65 -1.06
CA TYR A 2 -55.69 -0.77 -1.25
C TYR A 2 -57.20 -1.04 -1.15
N ILE A 3 -58.01 -0.01 -0.87
CA ILE A 3 -59.48 -0.02 -1.03
C ILE A 3 -59.93 0.98 -2.11
N ASP A 4 -59.02 1.84 -2.59
CA ASP A 4 -59.37 3.00 -3.43
C ASP A 4 -59.97 2.66 -4.80
N SER A 5 -59.72 1.48 -5.37
CA SER A 5 -60.07 1.24 -6.78
C SER A 5 -61.40 0.52 -7.02
N LYS A 6 -62.00 -0.13 -6.01
CA LYS A 6 -63.27 -0.87 -6.21
C LYS A 6 -64.49 -0.24 -5.55
N VAL A 7 -64.31 0.62 -4.56
CA VAL A 7 -65.44 1.23 -3.84
C VAL A 7 -65.75 2.64 -4.36
N TYR A 8 -64.79 3.37 -4.96
CA TYR A 8 -64.91 4.81 -5.20
C TYR A 8 -65.70 5.25 -6.45
N GLY A 9 -66.02 4.36 -7.38
CA GLY A 9 -66.60 4.77 -8.66
C GLY A 9 -67.94 5.51 -8.53
N HIS A 10 -68.70 5.20 -7.49
CA HIS A 10 -70.07 5.70 -7.28
C HIS A 10 -70.29 6.36 -5.90
N THR A 11 -69.30 6.32 -4.99
CA THR A 11 -69.46 6.75 -3.58
C THR A 11 -69.83 8.22 -3.39
N LEU A 12 -69.49 9.09 -4.36
CA LEU A 12 -69.82 10.51 -4.32
C LEU A 12 -71.28 10.81 -4.73
N GLU A 13 -71.93 9.85 -5.40
CA GLU A 13 -73.32 9.94 -5.89
C GLU A 13 -74.30 9.12 -5.03
N SER A 14 -73.79 8.27 -4.14
CA SER A 14 -74.58 7.40 -3.26
C SER A 14 -75.23 8.15 -2.10
N THR A 15 -76.45 7.75 -1.74
CA THR A 15 -77.05 8.11 -0.45
C THR A 15 -76.35 7.38 0.71
N THR A 16 -76.48 7.90 1.93
CA THR A 16 -75.88 7.29 3.14
C THR A 16 -76.19 5.79 3.28
N GLY A 17 -77.45 5.39 3.05
CA GLY A 17 -77.86 3.98 3.13
C GLY A 17 -77.26 3.10 2.03
N GLN A 18 -77.09 3.64 0.82
CA GLN A 18 -76.45 2.92 -0.29
C GLN A 18 -74.95 2.73 -0.03
N LEU A 19 -74.27 3.76 0.48
CA LEU A 19 -72.85 3.71 0.81
C LEU A 19 -72.54 2.65 1.88
N ILE A 20 -73.36 2.58 2.94
CA ILE A 20 -73.21 1.57 4.00
C ILE A 20 -73.44 0.16 3.46
N LYS A 21 -74.43 -0.01 2.57
CA LYS A 21 -74.73 -1.30 1.92
C LYS A 21 -73.58 -1.76 1.04
N GLU A 22 -73.02 -0.89 0.20
CA GLU A 22 -71.88 -1.21 -0.67
C GLU A 22 -70.62 -1.54 0.14
N LEU A 23 -70.34 -0.78 1.19
CA LEU A 23 -69.24 -1.07 2.12
C LEU A 23 -69.38 -2.46 2.74
N LYS A 24 -70.61 -2.83 3.15
CA LYS A 24 -70.90 -4.15 3.72
C LYS A 24 -70.65 -5.27 2.71
N ILE A 25 -71.07 -5.09 1.47
CA ILE A 25 -70.84 -6.07 0.38
C ILE A 25 -69.34 -6.23 0.13
N ALA A 26 -68.61 -5.12 -0.08
CA ALA A 26 -67.19 -5.14 -0.39
C ALA A 26 -66.32 -5.79 0.70
N MET A 27 -66.70 -5.64 1.98
CA MET A 27 -66.02 -6.34 3.06
C MET A 27 -66.41 -7.80 3.17
N THR A 28 -67.70 -8.14 2.97
CA THR A 28 -68.16 -9.54 3.01
C THR A 28 -67.49 -10.37 1.90
N GLU A 29 -67.31 -9.79 0.72
CA GLU A 29 -66.55 -10.41 -0.39
C GLU A 29 -65.09 -10.70 -0.04
N LYS A 30 -64.50 -9.91 0.87
CA LYS A 30 -63.15 -10.13 1.41
C LYS A 30 -63.13 -10.94 2.72
N GLY A 31 -64.26 -11.57 3.10
CA GLY A 31 -64.38 -12.39 4.30
C GLY A 31 -64.35 -11.61 5.61
N MET A 32 -64.70 -10.31 5.59
CA MET A 32 -64.66 -9.42 6.75
C MET A 32 -66.05 -8.91 7.13
N HIS A 33 -66.22 -8.55 8.41
CA HIS A 33 -67.44 -7.94 8.93
C HIS A 33 -67.11 -6.71 9.79
N ILE A 34 -67.83 -5.60 9.56
CA ILE A 34 -67.88 -4.49 10.52
C ILE A 34 -68.83 -4.92 11.64
N THR A 35 -68.49 -4.59 12.89
CA THR A 35 -69.38 -4.82 14.03
C THR A 35 -70.60 -3.92 13.92
N ASP A 36 -71.77 -4.38 14.38
CA ASP A 36 -73.01 -3.59 14.35
C ASP A 36 -72.84 -2.21 15.00
N LYS A 37 -72.02 -2.14 16.05
CA LYS A 37 -71.64 -0.90 16.74
C LYS A 37 -70.87 0.08 15.83
N THR A 38 -69.91 -0.41 15.06
CA THR A 38 -69.13 0.43 14.14
C THR A 38 -69.98 0.84 12.93
N GLN A 39 -70.88 -0.03 12.46
CA GLN A 39 -71.85 0.30 11.41
C GLN A 39 -72.80 1.42 11.86
N SER A 40 -73.43 1.28 13.03
CA SER A 40 -74.35 2.28 13.58
C SER A 40 -73.67 3.63 13.80
N ARG A 41 -72.44 3.64 14.33
CA ARG A 41 -71.65 4.87 14.47
C ARG A 41 -71.33 5.54 13.14
N LEU A 42 -71.00 4.75 12.11
CA LEU A 42 -70.74 5.28 10.77
C LEU A 42 -72.01 5.88 10.16
N GLU A 43 -73.15 5.22 10.35
CA GLU A 43 -74.46 5.69 9.90
C GLU A 43 -74.87 7.01 10.54
N GLU A 44 -74.72 7.15 11.86
CA GLU A 44 -74.99 8.38 12.59
C GLU A 44 -74.15 9.57 12.07
N ILE A 45 -72.85 9.34 11.84
CA ILE A 45 -71.93 10.36 11.33
C ILE A 45 -72.34 10.80 9.91
N LEU A 46 -72.65 9.83 9.04
CA LEU A 46 -73.03 10.11 7.65
C LEU A 46 -74.40 10.80 7.55
N GLN A 47 -75.40 10.37 8.33
CA GLN A 47 -76.72 11.02 8.37
C GLN A 47 -76.63 12.46 8.89
N LYS A 48 -75.82 12.69 9.92
CA LYS A 48 -75.57 14.03 10.46
C LYS A 48 -74.85 14.93 9.46
N ALA A 49 -73.86 14.40 8.74
CA ALA A 49 -73.17 15.13 7.68
C ALA A 49 -74.13 15.50 6.54
N ASP A 50 -75.02 14.58 6.15
CA ASP A 50 -76.04 14.80 5.13
C ASP A 50 -77.06 15.87 5.56
N LEU A 51 -77.52 15.82 6.81
CA LEU A 51 -78.39 16.86 7.40
C LEU A 51 -77.74 18.25 7.41
N VAL A 52 -76.47 18.36 7.82
CA VAL A 52 -75.73 19.64 7.83
C VAL A 52 -75.55 20.17 6.40
N LYS A 53 -75.28 19.28 5.43
CA LYS A 53 -75.14 19.62 4.01
C LYS A 53 -76.43 20.18 3.41
N PHE A 54 -77.60 19.66 3.81
CA PHE A 54 -78.89 20.09 3.26
C PHE A 54 -79.58 21.22 4.05
N ALA A 55 -79.32 21.35 5.36
CA ALA A 55 -80.02 22.33 6.21
C ALA A 55 -79.43 23.75 6.19
N SER A 56 -78.36 24.01 5.43
CA SER A 56 -77.60 25.29 5.43
C SER A 56 -77.25 25.79 6.85
N ALA A 57 -77.16 24.88 7.83
CA ALA A 57 -76.90 25.19 9.23
C ALA A 57 -75.41 25.02 9.52
N SER A 58 -74.77 26.05 10.08
CA SER A 58 -73.40 25.94 10.60
C SER A 58 -73.40 25.01 11.82
N GLY A 59 -72.81 23.83 11.67
CA GLY A 59 -72.71 22.83 12.74
C GLY A 59 -71.88 23.32 13.94
N ASP A 60 -72.10 22.71 15.10
CA ASP A 60 -71.33 22.98 16.32
C ASP A 60 -69.87 22.47 16.19
N ALA A 61 -68.90 23.31 16.52
CA ALA A 61 -67.48 23.01 16.35
C ALA A 61 -66.99 21.90 17.30
N ILE A 62 -67.60 21.76 18.48
CA ILE A 62 -67.28 20.69 19.44
C ILE A 62 -67.74 19.35 18.88
N SER A 63 -68.98 19.30 18.39
CA SER A 63 -69.54 18.16 17.67
C SER A 63 -68.69 17.73 16.46
N ALA A 64 -68.21 18.65 15.64
CA ALA A 64 -67.39 18.32 14.46
C ALA A 64 -66.04 17.68 14.81
N LYS A 65 -65.42 18.11 15.92
CA LYS A 65 -64.16 17.53 16.42
C LYS A 65 -64.37 16.10 16.93
N GLU A 66 -65.48 15.87 17.62
CA GLU A 66 -65.85 14.54 18.11
C GLU A 66 -66.13 13.58 16.95
N ASP A 67 -66.93 14.01 15.97
CA ASP A 67 -67.23 13.21 14.78
C ASP A 67 -65.95 12.84 14.02
N ARG A 68 -65.00 13.79 13.86
CA ARG A 68 -63.69 13.51 13.25
C ARG A 68 -62.89 12.45 13.99
N ASN A 69 -62.91 12.48 15.33
CA ASN A 69 -62.21 11.48 16.13
C ASN A 69 -62.88 10.10 16.00
N ARG A 70 -64.20 10.05 16.03
CA ARG A 70 -64.97 8.82 15.80
C ARG A 70 -64.74 8.27 14.39
N THR A 71 -64.69 9.10 13.36
CA THR A 71 -64.36 8.68 11.98
C THR A 71 -62.94 8.10 11.90
N ARG A 72 -61.95 8.72 12.56
CA ARG A 72 -60.59 8.17 12.60
C ARG A 72 -60.55 6.79 13.26
N GLU A 73 -61.25 6.62 14.38
CA GLU A 73 -61.35 5.34 15.08
C GLU A 73 -61.99 4.26 14.20
N ILE A 74 -63.04 4.61 13.44
CA ILE A 74 -63.68 3.71 12.47
C ILE A 74 -62.69 3.32 11.35
N ILE A 75 -61.98 4.29 10.78
CA ILE A 75 -60.97 4.06 9.74
C ILE A 75 -59.85 3.14 10.25
N ASP A 76 -59.34 3.37 11.45
CA ASP A 76 -58.27 2.55 12.05
C ASP A 76 -58.76 1.13 12.34
N ASN A 77 -59.98 0.98 12.85
CA ASN A 77 -60.59 -0.33 13.09
C ASN A 77 -60.77 -1.11 11.78
N ILE A 78 -61.18 -0.45 10.69
CA ILE A 78 -61.30 -1.09 9.37
C ILE A 78 -59.91 -1.48 8.84
N HIS A 79 -58.90 -0.61 8.94
CA HIS A 79 -57.55 -0.91 8.48
C HIS A 79 -56.89 -2.09 9.21
N ARG A 80 -57.16 -2.26 10.51
CA ARG A 80 -56.60 -3.37 11.31
C ARG A 80 -57.15 -4.75 10.92
N VAL A 81 -58.33 -4.79 10.31
CA VAL A 81 -58.98 -6.04 9.90
C VAL A 81 -58.62 -6.41 8.44
N LEU A 82 -58.01 -5.48 7.68
CA LEU A 82 -57.52 -5.77 6.34
C LEU A 82 -56.31 -6.70 6.40
N PRO A 83 -56.31 -7.84 5.66
CA PRO A 83 -55.14 -8.68 5.55
C PRO A 83 -54.00 -7.92 4.85
N PRO A 84 -52.73 -8.25 5.15
CA PRO A 84 -51.61 -7.74 4.38
C PRO A 84 -51.76 -8.15 2.90
N PRO A 85 -51.29 -7.30 1.97
CA PRO A 85 -51.38 -7.60 0.54
C PRO A 85 -50.64 -8.90 0.19
N THR A 86 -51.20 -9.68 -0.74
CA THR A 86 -50.59 -10.96 -1.15
C THR A 86 -49.36 -10.73 -2.04
N GLU A 87 -48.50 -11.74 -2.16
CA GLU A 87 -47.27 -11.64 -2.96
C GLU A 87 -47.55 -11.30 -4.44
N GLU A 88 -48.63 -11.83 -5.02
CA GLU A 88 -49.05 -11.51 -6.39
C GLU A 88 -49.51 -10.05 -6.55
N GLU A 89 -50.25 -9.50 -5.59
CA GLU A 89 -50.68 -8.11 -5.61
C GLU A 89 -49.48 -7.15 -5.38
N LEU A 90 -48.55 -7.54 -4.52
CA LEU A 90 -47.27 -6.84 -4.35
C LEU A 90 -46.44 -6.89 -5.65
N MET A 91 -46.43 -8.01 -6.37
CA MET A 91 -45.75 -8.12 -7.67
C MET A 91 -46.35 -7.22 -8.76
N GLN A 92 -47.63 -6.84 -8.65
CA GLN A 92 -48.24 -5.85 -9.54
C GLN A 92 -47.77 -4.42 -9.21
N ASP A 93 -47.38 -4.14 -7.97
CA ASP A 93 -46.81 -2.86 -7.57
C ASP A 93 -45.41 -2.66 -8.20
N ALA A 94 -45.28 -1.60 -9.01
CA ALA A 94 -44.04 -1.23 -9.67
C ALA A 94 -42.90 -0.95 -8.67
N LYS A 95 -43.23 -0.50 -7.44
CA LYS A 95 -42.23 -0.25 -6.41
C LYS A 95 -41.61 -1.54 -5.87
N TYR A 96 -42.41 -2.57 -5.64
CA TYR A 96 -41.95 -3.87 -5.15
C TYR A 96 -41.09 -4.60 -6.19
N ARG A 97 -41.49 -4.60 -7.47
CA ARG A 97 -40.67 -5.16 -8.56
C ARG A 97 -39.30 -4.48 -8.65
N ARG A 98 -39.27 -3.15 -8.58
CA ARG A 98 -38.03 -2.37 -8.63
C ARG A 98 -37.11 -2.69 -7.45
N GLN A 99 -37.66 -2.84 -6.23
CA GLN A 99 -36.89 -3.22 -5.05
C GLN A 99 -36.30 -4.64 -5.18
N GLN A 100 -37.08 -5.60 -5.68
CA GLN A 100 -36.60 -6.96 -5.94
C GLN A 100 -35.50 -7.00 -7.01
N GLU A 101 -35.67 -6.24 -8.10
CA GLU A 101 -34.64 -6.15 -9.14
C GLU A 101 -33.35 -5.54 -8.62
N ILE A 102 -33.42 -4.48 -7.82
CA ILE A 102 -32.24 -3.89 -7.17
C ILE A 102 -31.56 -4.93 -6.28
N LYS A 103 -32.32 -5.65 -5.44
CA LYS A 103 -31.78 -6.71 -4.56
C LYS A 103 -31.10 -7.83 -5.36
N LYS A 104 -31.71 -8.27 -6.46
CA LYS A 104 -31.12 -9.30 -7.35
C LYS A 104 -29.86 -8.77 -8.05
N ARG A 105 -29.85 -7.51 -8.48
CA ARG A 105 -28.67 -6.87 -9.10
C ARG A 105 -27.54 -6.73 -8.09
N THR A 106 -27.81 -6.24 -6.88
CA THR A 106 -26.78 -6.11 -5.84
C THR A 106 -26.22 -7.45 -5.41
N GLN A 107 -27.06 -8.49 -5.30
CA GLN A 107 -26.58 -9.86 -5.04
C GLN A 107 -25.69 -10.39 -6.16
N LYS A 108 -26.07 -10.21 -7.43
CA LYS A 108 -25.23 -10.62 -8.57
C LYS A 108 -23.90 -9.87 -8.61
N ILE A 109 -23.91 -8.57 -8.31
CA ILE A 109 -22.69 -7.77 -8.23
C ILE A 109 -21.81 -8.25 -7.07
N ALA A 110 -22.37 -8.46 -5.87
CA ALA A 110 -21.63 -8.96 -4.72
C ALA A 110 -21.02 -10.34 -4.98
N LEU A 111 -21.76 -11.22 -5.65
CA LEU A 111 -21.30 -12.55 -6.03
C LEU A 111 -20.21 -12.49 -7.10
N GLY A 112 -20.32 -11.55 -8.05
CA GLY A 112 -19.26 -11.26 -9.04
C GLY A 112 -17.98 -10.71 -8.41
N ILE A 113 -18.10 -9.77 -7.46
CA ILE A 113 -16.97 -9.24 -6.70
C ILE A 113 -16.31 -10.37 -5.88
N GLY A 114 -17.12 -11.18 -5.18
CA GLY A 114 -16.62 -12.31 -4.40
C GLY A 114 -15.89 -13.33 -5.27
N ALA A 115 -16.47 -13.70 -6.42
CA ALA A 115 -15.82 -14.59 -7.38
C ALA A 115 -14.52 -14.00 -7.94
N GLY A 116 -14.48 -12.68 -8.19
CA GLY A 116 -13.27 -11.97 -8.61
C GLY A 116 -12.16 -12.03 -7.56
N ILE A 117 -12.48 -11.78 -6.29
CA ILE A 117 -11.51 -11.88 -5.19
C ILE A 117 -10.97 -13.30 -5.07
N VAL A 118 -11.83 -14.33 -5.13
CA VAL A 118 -11.42 -15.73 -5.08
C VAL A 118 -10.52 -16.09 -6.27
N ALA A 119 -10.84 -15.63 -7.48
CA ALA A 119 -10.01 -15.86 -8.65
C ALA A 119 -8.61 -15.21 -8.53
N VAL A 120 -8.54 -14.00 -7.98
CA VAL A 120 -7.26 -13.33 -7.70
C VAL A 120 -6.45 -14.11 -6.66
N LEU A 121 -7.07 -14.56 -5.57
CA LEU A 121 -6.39 -15.35 -4.54
C LEU A 121 -5.87 -16.69 -5.08
N ILE A 122 -6.64 -17.37 -5.93
CA ILE A 122 -6.20 -18.60 -6.60
C ILE A 122 -5.03 -18.30 -7.55
N GLY A 123 -5.11 -17.20 -8.32
CA GLY A 123 -4.03 -16.76 -9.21
C GLY A 123 -2.73 -16.48 -8.45
N LEU A 124 -2.81 -15.71 -7.36
CA LEU A 124 -1.67 -15.45 -6.48
C LEU A 124 -1.13 -16.73 -5.83
N GLY A 125 -2.00 -17.66 -5.43
CA GLY A 125 -1.59 -18.95 -4.88
C GLY A 125 -0.84 -19.83 -5.88
N ILE A 126 -1.34 -19.94 -7.12
CA ILE A 126 -0.67 -20.68 -8.19
C ILE A 126 0.67 -20.01 -8.53
N TRP A 127 0.70 -18.68 -8.64
CA TRP A 127 1.92 -17.94 -8.93
C TRP A 127 2.96 -18.10 -7.81
N SER A 128 2.54 -18.00 -6.54
CA SER A 128 3.40 -18.23 -5.38
C SER A 128 3.94 -19.67 -5.33
N TYR A 129 3.13 -20.66 -5.73
CA TYR A 129 3.57 -22.05 -5.79
C TYR A 129 4.62 -22.30 -6.88
N ILE A 130 4.50 -21.65 -8.04
CA ILE A 130 5.43 -21.83 -9.16
C ILE A 130 6.70 -21.00 -8.99
N SER A 131 6.55 -19.74 -8.56
CA SER A 131 7.63 -18.75 -8.53
C SER A 131 8.30 -18.60 -7.16
N GLY A 132 7.79 -19.26 -6.11
CA GLY A 132 8.21 -19.07 -4.72
C GLY A 132 7.45 -17.93 -4.04
N PHE A 133 7.05 -18.13 -2.78
CA PHE A 133 6.27 -17.14 -2.01
C PHE A 133 7.04 -15.82 -1.85
N GLU A 134 8.33 -15.90 -1.52
CA GLU A 134 9.18 -14.72 -1.35
C GLU A 134 9.37 -13.93 -2.65
N ASN A 135 9.45 -14.58 -3.82
CA ASN A 135 9.54 -13.88 -5.10
C ASN A 135 8.27 -13.09 -5.46
N VAL A 136 7.10 -13.66 -5.15
CA VAL A 136 5.81 -12.98 -5.32
C VAL A 136 5.67 -11.80 -4.35
N LYS A 137 6.13 -11.98 -3.11
CA LYS A 137 6.16 -10.94 -2.08
C LYS A 137 7.05 -9.77 -2.53
N ASP A 138 8.28 -10.02 -2.94
CA ASP A 138 9.20 -8.97 -3.42
C ASP A 138 8.65 -8.20 -4.61
N GLN A 139 8.01 -8.89 -5.55
CA GLN A 139 7.47 -8.25 -6.75
C GLN A 139 6.19 -7.45 -6.50
N VAL A 140 5.45 -7.73 -5.42
CA VAL A 140 4.22 -7.02 -5.06
C VAL A 140 4.44 -5.95 -3.99
N LEU A 141 5.36 -6.17 -3.06
CA LEU A 141 5.66 -5.28 -1.93
C LEU A 141 6.92 -4.41 -2.13
N GLY A 142 7.77 -4.76 -3.11
CA GLY A 142 9.03 -4.06 -3.38
C GLY A 142 10.20 -4.63 -2.57
N ASN A 143 11.38 -4.64 -3.18
CA ASN A 143 12.67 -4.95 -2.55
C ASN A 143 13.74 -4.04 -3.18
N GLU A 144 14.33 -3.15 -2.38
CA GLU A 144 15.26 -2.12 -2.87
C GLU A 144 16.54 -2.73 -3.46
N LEU A 145 17.10 -3.75 -2.79
CA LEU A 145 18.28 -4.48 -3.29
C LEU A 145 18.02 -5.16 -4.64
N ARG A 146 16.83 -5.77 -4.79
CA ARG A 146 16.42 -6.38 -6.06
C ARG A 146 16.32 -5.34 -7.17
N GLU A 147 15.71 -4.18 -6.91
CA GLU A 147 15.59 -3.11 -7.91
C GLU A 147 16.97 -2.68 -8.45
N LEU A 148 17.96 -2.52 -7.56
CA LEU A 148 19.34 -2.19 -7.93
C LEU A 148 20.01 -3.28 -8.78
N THR A 149 19.65 -4.56 -8.61
CA THR A 149 20.18 -5.64 -9.46
C THR A 149 19.63 -5.61 -10.89
N GLU A 150 18.35 -5.22 -11.05
CA GLU A 150 17.63 -5.26 -12.32
C GLU A 150 17.86 -3.98 -13.15
N GLN A 151 18.34 -2.89 -12.55
CA GLN A 151 18.59 -1.62 -13.25
C GLN A 151 19.83 -1.63 -14.14
N THR A 152 19.96 -0.58 -14.97
CA THR A 152 21.13 -0.37 -15.82
C THR A 152 22.29 0.17 -15.01
N TRP A 153 23.47 -0.44 -15.14
CA TRP A 153 24.67 -0.05 -14.41
C TRP A 153 25.56 0.85 -15.26
N LEU A 154 26.22 1.80 -14.61
CA LEU A 154 27.05 2.81 -15.23
C LEU A 154 28.51 2.60 -14.84
N THR A 155 29.41 2.66 -15.81
CA THR A 155 30.86 2.69 -15.56
C THR A 155 31.31 4.13 -15.35
N SER A 156 31.98 4.38 -14.23
CA SER A 156 32.48 5.72 -13.87
C SER A 156 33.87 5.66 -13.26
N GLU A 157 34.62 6.76 -13.37
CA GLU A 157 35.97 6.94 -12.80
C GLU A 157 35.98 8.03 -11.74
N TYR A 158 36.63 7.77 -10.61
CA TYR A 158 36.62 8.63 -9.43
C TYR A 158 38.03 8.89 -8.89
N GLY A 159 38.24 10.11 -8.40
CA GLY A 159 39.42 10.49 -7.62
C GLY A 159 40.74 10.60 -8.39
N MET A 160 41.82 10.81 -7.62
CA MET A 160 43.20 10.78 -8.09
C MET A 160 44.06 10.12 -7.00
N PRO A 161 44.63 8.92 -7.25
CA PRO A 161 44.63 8.17 -8.51
C PRO A 161 43.23 7.67 -8.93
N PRO A 162 42.99 7.46 -10.24
CA PRO A 162 41.66 7.13 -10.73
C PRO A 162 41.27 5.70 -10.35
N VAL A 163 40.08 5.55 -9.79
CA VAL A 163 39.41 4.26 -9.54
C VAL A 163 38.21 4.14 -10.46
N GLN A 164 38.17 3.12 -11.30
CA GLN A 164 37.04 2.84 -12.18
C GLN A 164 36.19 1.71 -11.58
N LEU A 165 34.86 1.90 -11.53
CA LEU A 165 33.93 0.85 -11.13
C LEU A 165 32.58 1.00 -11.84
N ASN A 166 31.81 -0.10 -11.83
CA ASN A 166 30.42 -0.08 -12.22
C ASN A 166 29.54 0.04 -10.97
N SER A 167 28.56 0.93 -11.04
CA SER A 167 27.59 1.11 -9.96
C SER A 167 26.16 1.28 -10.51
N PRO A 168 25.14 0.94 -9.71
CA PRO A 168 23.75 1.20 -10.07
C PRO A 168 23.49 2.71 -10.23
N ASP A 169 24.06 3.53 -9.33
CA ASP A 169 23.95 4.99 -9.35
C ASP A 169 25.34 5.66 -9.38
N ILE A 170 25.37 6.91 -9.85
CA ILE A 170 26.61 7.70 -9.88
C ILE A 170 27.02 8.07 -8.46
N LEU A 171 28.27 7.80 -8.08
CA LEU A 171 28.79 8.21 -6.78
C LEU A 171 28.99 9.72 -6.78
N VAL A 172 28.44 10.38 -5.76
CA VAL A 172 28.51 11.83 -5.58
C VAL A 172 29.65 12.17 -4.63
N ARG A 173 30.37 13.25 -4.93
CA ARG A 173 31.45 13.75 -4.08
C ARG A 173 30.91 14.13 -2.70
N GLN A 174 31.60 13.69 -1.65
CA GLN A 174 31.27 13.97 -0.26
C GLN A 174 32.14 15.09 0.31
N ASP A 175 31.56 15.89 1.20
CA ASP A 175 32.22 17.05 1.82
C ASP A 175 33.04 16.68 3.07
N SER A 176 32.81 15.50 3.64
CA SER A 176 33.47 15.04 4.88
C SER A 176 33.90 13.59 4.79
N THR A 177 35.13 13.31 5.21
CA THR A 177 35.70 11.95 5.32
C THR A 177 36.16 11.67 6.74
N VAL A 178 35.73 10.53 7.29
CA VAL A 178 36.29 10.00 8.54
C VAL A 178 37.57 9.24 8.19
N LEU A 179 38.69 9.70 8.75
CA LEU A 179 40.02 9.19 8.45
C LEU A 179 40.72 8.80 9.73
N SER A 180 41.40 7.65 9.71
CA SER A 180 42.33 7.31 10.80
C SER A 180 43.43 8.36 10.94
N ASP A 181 43.92 8.54 12.17
CA ASP A 181 45.02 9.45 12.52
C ASP A 181 46.27 9.30 11.63
N LYS A 182 46.56 8.09 11.15
CA LYS A 182 47.73 7.84 10.30
C LYS A 182 47.56 8.49 8.93
N PHE A 183 46.40 8.27 8.29
CA PHE A 183 46.15 8.73 6.92
C PHE A 183 45.95 10.25 6.84
N SER A 184 45.37 10.85 7.87
CA SER A 184 45.19 12.31 7.94
C SER A 184 46.51 13.09 7.92
N VAL A 185 47.59 12.50 8.44
CA VAL A 185 48.93 13.13 8.50
C VAL A 185 49.66 13.07 7.16
N ILE A 186 49.57 11.94 6.46
CA ILE A 186 50.36 11.65 5.25
C ILE A 186 49.67 12.06 3.95
N ALA A 187 48.35 12.19 3.95
CA ALA A 187 47.58 12.62 2.79
C ALA A 187 47.81 14.10 2.47
N SER A 188 47.98 14.41 1.19
CA SER A 188 48.01 15.76 0.63
C SER A 188 46.62 16.21 0.16
N THR A 189 45.90 15.31 -0.50
CA THR A 189 44.50 15.47 -0.89
C THR A 189 43.73 14.19 -0.60
N VAL A 190 42.46 14.35 -0.27
CA VAL A 190 41.51 13.26 -0.04
C VAL A 190 40.27 13.57 -0.86
N ASP A 191 39.92 12.69 -1.78
CA ASP A 191 38.67 12.78 -2.53
C ASP A 191 37.79 11.61 -2.13
N GLN A 192 36.59 11.90 -1.63
CA GLN A 192 35.58 10.91 -1.29
C GLN A 192 34.36 11.05 -2.20
N PHE A 193 33.83 9.90 -2.62
CA PHE A 193 32.61 9.77 -3.39
C PHE A 193 31.77 8.64 -2.79
N SER A 194 30.45 8.78 -2.77
CA SER A 194 29.58 7.68 -2.37
C SER A 194 28.25 7.67 -3.10
N SER A 195 27.65 6.49 -3.16
CA SER A 195 26.27 6.25 -3.56
C SER A 195 25.55 5.64 -2.35
N GLY A 196 24.51 6.33 -1.88
CA GLY A 196 23.84 6.02 -0.61
C GLY A 196 24.63 6.44 0.62
N ASP A 197 24.03 6.16 1.77
CA ASP A 197 24.59 6.28 3.12
C ASP A 197 24.90 4.89 3.71
N LEU A 198 25.78 4.82 4.71
CA LEU A 198 26.18 3.54 5.35
C LEU A 198 25.03 2.79 6.05
N THR A 199 23.92 3.49 6.31
CA THR A 199 22.69 2.92 6.87
C THR A 199 21.69 2.48 5.81
N ASP A 200 21.91 2.81 4.55
CA ASP A 200 21.03 2.40 3.45
C ASP A 200 21.19 0.92 3.15
N ASP A 201 20.20 0.34 2.44
CA ASP A 201 20.22 -1.08 2.07
C ASP A 201 21.46 -1.44 1.23
N PHE A 202 21.97 -0.52 0.40
CA PHE A 202 23.19 -0.68 -0.39
C PHE A 202 24.02 0.60 -0.42
N TYR A 203 25.31 0.47 -0.09
CA TYR A 203 26.28 1.55 -0.02
C TYR A 203 27.53 1.23 -0.85
N ILE A 204 27.98 2.21 -1.64
CA ILE A 204 29.30 2.18 -2.27
C ILE A 204 30.03 3.47 -1.90
N GLY A 205 31.24 3.35 -1.37
CA GLY A 205 32.15 4.46 -1.12
C GLY A 205 33.48 4.29 -1.84
N VAL A 206 34.00 5.36 -2.43
CA VAL A 206 35.36 5.43 -2.98
C VAL A 206 36.08 6.61 -2.34
N ILE A 207 37.22 6.34 -1.71
CA ILE A 207 38.10 7.34 -1.10
C ILE A 207 39.47 7.20 -1.72
N THR A 208 40.02 8.26 -2.29
CA THR A 208 41.37 8.28 -2.85
C THR A 208 42.26 9.21 -2.05
N PHE A 209 43.43 8.72 -1.67
CA PHE A 209 44.43 9.42 -0.86
C PHE A 209 45.64 9.72 -1.72
N THR A 210 45.84 10.96 -2.14
CA THR A 210 47.14 11.34 -2.74
C THR A 210 48.13 11.64 -1.62
N LEU A 211 49.26 10.94 -1.57
CA LEU A 211 50.27 11.11 -0.52
C LEU A 211 51.18 12.33 -0.80
N LYS A 212 51.75 12.91 0.26
CA LYS A 212 52.66 14.06 0.14
C LYS A 212 53.98 13.68 -0.52
N GLY A 213 54.31 14.33 -1.65
CA GLY A 213 55.60 14.15 -2.33
C GLY A 213 55.70 12.82 -3.09
N GLU A 214 56.92 12.38 -3.38
CA GLU A 214 57.15 11.02 -3.90
C GLU A 214 57.10 10.04 -2.71
N PRO A 215 56.04 9.22 -2.58
CA PRO A 215 55.83 8.45 -1.37
C PRO A 215 56.80 7.28 -1.33
N THR A 216 57.43 7.08 -0.17
CA THR A 216 58.36 5.98 0.07
C THR A 216 57.62 4.63 0.04
N GLU A 217 58.37 3.55 -0.19
CA GLU A 217 57.81 2.18 -0.15
C GLU A 217 57.18 1.85 1.21
N ASP A 218 57.73 2.39 2.31
CA ASP A 218 57.18 2.18 3.66
C ASP A 218 55.85 2.93 3.89
N GLU A 219 55.67 4.11 3.30
CA GLU A 219 54.43 4.89 3.40
C GLU A 219 53.28 4.25 2.61
N LYS A 220 53.62 3.54 1.54
CA LYS A 220 52.70 2.78 0.68
C LYS A 220 52.44 1.36 1.17
N LYS A 221 53.26 0.86 2.10
CA LYS A 221 53.15 -0.52 2.57
C LYS A 221 51.84 -0.73 3.33
N LEU A 222 50.95 -1.49 2.72
CA LEU A 222 49.72 -1.99 3.32
C LEU A 222 50.01 -3.39 3.84
N SER A 223 50.01 -3.59 5.17
CA SER A 223 49.97 -4.93 5.75
C SER A 223 48.54 -5.26 6.18
N PRO A 224 48.10 -6.52 6.06
CA PRO A 224 46.76 -6.92 6.48
C PRO A 224 46.42 -6.50 7.92
N GLU A 225 47.33 -6.75 8.86
CA GLU A 225 47.19 -6.35 10.27
C GLU A 225 47.00 -4.84 10.46
N MET A 226 47.71 -4.02 9.68
CA MET A 226 47.59 -2.57 9.78
C MET A 226 46.24 -2.08 9.26
N VAL A 227 45.83 -2.58 8.10
CA VAL A 227 44.56 -2.19 7.45
C VAL A 227 43.38 -2.64 8.33
N HIS A 228 43.42 -3.86 8.84
CA HIS A 228 42.44 -4.41 9.77
C HIS A 228 42.30 -3.54 11.02
N ASN A 229 43.38 -3.31 11.76
CA ASN A 229 43.35 -2.54 13.01
C ASN A 229 42.89 -1.10 12.82
N ASN A 230 43.24 -0.47 11.70
CA ASN A 230 42.78 0.87 11.38
C ASN A 230 41.28 0.89 11.06
N MET A 231 40.79 -0.11 10.34
CA MET A 231 39.39 -0.17 9.95
C MET A 231 38.46 -0.46 11.14
N ILE A 232 38.91 -1.29 12.11
CA ILE A 232 38.18 -1.47 13.37
C ILE A 232 37.92 -0.11 14.04
N LYS A 233 38.94 0.75 14.15
CA LYS A 233 38.78 2.08 14.77
C LYS A 233 37.81 2.96 14.01
N VAL A 234 37.86 2.94 12.68
CA VAL A 234 36.94 3.70 11.83
C VAL A 234 35.50 3.22 12.05
N PHE A 235 35.26 1.92 12.09
CA PHE A 235 33.94 1.37 12.40
C PHE A 235 33.45 1.75 13.81
N GLU A 236 34.32 1.68 14.81
CA GLU A 236 33.98 2.11 16.19
C GLU A 236 33.64 3.61 16.26
N GLU A 237 34.39 4.47 15.56
CA GLU A 237 34.14 5.92 15.47
C GLU A 237 32.81 6.24 14.77
N MET A 238 32.41 5.41 13.82
CA MET A 238 31.10 5.51 13.14
C MET A 238 29.95 4.94 13.98
N GLY A 239 30.23 4.38 15.16
CA GLY A 239 29.21 3.82 16.06
C GLY A 239 28.81 2.37 15.76
N ALA A 240 29.57 1.66 14.92
CA ALA A 240 29.31 0.27 14.64
C ALA A 240 29.71 -0.65 15.81
N SER A 241 28.99 -1.75 15.98
CA SER A 241 29.25 -2.80 16.97
C SER A 241 29.31 -4.18 16.31
N ASP A 242 29.69 -5.21 17.09
CA ASP A 242 29.75 -6.61 16.65
C ASP A 242 30.47 -6.83 15.30
N ILE A 243 31.63 -6.17 15.16
CA ILE A 243 32.43 -6.19 13.95
C ILE A 243 33.13 -7.55 13.80
N LEU A 244 32.82 -8.25 12.71
CA LEU A 244 33.58 -9.39 12.21
C LEU A 244 34.37 -8.94 10.98
N MET A 245 35.63 -9.36 10.90
CA MET A 245 36.53 -8.93 9.84
C MET A 245 37.55 -10.02 9.52
N LEU A 246 37.67 -10.33 8.24
CA LEU A 246 38.69 -11.20 7.67
C LEU A 246 39.54 -10.38 6.71
N ASP A 247 40.86 -10.44 6.88
CA ASP A 247 41.81 -9.73 6.03
C ASP A 247 42.55 -10.68 5.07
N ASN A 248 42.69 -10.26 3.82
CA ASN A 248 43.42 -11.00 2.78
C ASN A 248 44.31 -10.07 1.96
N GLU A 249 45.49 -10.52 1.58
CA GLU A 249 46.32 -9.82 0.57
C GLU A 249 45.71 -10.04 -0.82
N VAL A 250 45.67 -8.99 -1.63
CA VAL A 250 45.09 -9.01 -2.98
C VAL A 250 45.97 -8.26 -3.97
N GLU A 251 45.93 -8.70 -5.23
CA GLU A 251 46.56 -8.01 -6.36
C GLU A 251 45.50 -7.77 -7.44
N ILE A 252 45.30 -6.51 -7.84
CA ILE A 252 44.33 -6.11 -8.89
C ILE A 252 45.04 -5.13 -9.82
N ASP A 253 45.00 -5.39 -11.12
CA ASP A 253 45.66 -4.57 -12.16
C ASP A 253 47.16 -4.32 -11.89
N GLY A 254 47.84 -5.26 -11.21
CA GLY A 254 49.24 -5.16 -10.82
C GLY A 254 49.52 -4.24 -9.63
N LEU A 255 48.47 -3.74 -8.96
CA LEU A 255 48.55 -3.04 -7.69
C LEU A 255 48.34 -4.04 -6.54
N ASN A 256 49.18 -3.94 -5.52
CA ASN A 256 49.03 -4.72 -4.29
C ASN A 256 48.13 -4.00 -3.31
N GLY A 257 47.36 -4.76 -2.54
CA GLY A 257 46.48 -4.23 -1.52
C GLY A 257 46.02 -5.28 -0.52
N VAL A 258 45.05 -4.88 0.29
CA VAL A 258 44.39 -5.71 1.29
C VAL A 258 42.88 -5.63 1.07
N SER A 259 42.20 -6.77 1.02
CA SER A 259 40.74 -6.81 1.17
C SER A 259 40.36 -7.14 2.60
N LEU A 260 39.28 -6.52 3.07
CA LEU A 260 38.63 -6.84 4.34
C LEU A 260 37.19 -7.23 4.04
N ASP A 261 36.77 -8.38 4.56
CA ASP A 261 35.44 -8.93 4.33
C ASP A 261 34.81 -9.30 5.67
N GLY A 262 33.53 -8.97 5.87
CA GLY A 262 32.87 -9.33 7.12
C GLY A 262 31.52 -8.68 7.34
N THR A 263 31.17 -8.52 8.62
CA THR A 263 29.87 -7.97 9.05
C THR A 263 30.04 -6.93 10.15
N TYR A 264 29.12 -5.98 10.23
CA TYR A 264 29.02 -5.05 11.36
C TYR A 264 27.55 -4.77 11.68
N GLN A 265 27.26 -4.35 12.91
CA GLN A 265 25.95 -3.87 13.31
C GLN A 265 25.96 -2.34 13.44
N LEU A 266 24.96 -1.67 12.88
CA LEU A 266 24.79 -0.21 12.98
C LEU A 266 23.29 0.10 13.11
N ASP A 267 22.92 0.98 14.04
CA ASP A 267 21.52 1.35 14.32
C ASP A 267 20.54 0.18 14.54
N GLY A 268 21.07 -0.97 14.98
CA GLY A 268 20.31 -2.20 15.24
C GLY A 268 20.23 -3.16 14.07
N ASP A 269 20.60 -2.73 12.86
CA ASP A 269 20.62 -3.54 11.64
C ASP A 269 21.99 -4.18 11.41
N LEU A 270 22.00 -5.38 10.83
CA LEU A 270 23.21 -6.13 10.50
C LEU A 270 23.57 -5.92 9.02
N TYR A 271 24.82 -5.53 8.77
CA TYR A 271 25.35 -5.27 7.44
C TYR A 271 26.47 -6.23 7.10
N GLU A 272 26.59 -6.55 5.83
CA GLU A 272 27.73 -7.23 5.24
C GLU A 272 28.55 -6.21 4.46
N TYR A 273 29.88 -6.38 4.45
CA TYR A 273 30.76 -5.46 3.75
C TYR A 273 31.97 -6.15 3.13
N GLU A 274 32.49 -5.47 2.12
CA GLU A 274 33.78 -5.73 1.50
C GLU A 274 34.50 -4.39 1.33
N ILE A 275 35.72 -4.32 1.84
CA ILE A 275 36.59 -3.14 1.73
C ILE A 275 37.85 -3.54 0.99
N LEU A 276 38.26 -2.70 0.07
CA LEU A 276 39.51 -2.80 -0.67
C LEU A 276 40.38 -1.62 -0.33
N MET A 277 41.62 -1.87 0.08
CA MET A 277 42.64 -0.84 0.21
C MET A 277 43.82 -1.18 -0.70
N MET A 278 44.04 -0.36 -1.73
CA MET A 278 45.01 -0.61 -2.79
C MET A 278 46.12 0.43 -2.76
N SER A 279 47.38 -0.01 -2.85
CA SER A 279 48.53 0.87 -2.91
C SER A 279 48.86 1.22 -4.36
N ASN A 280 48.85 2.51 -4.67
CA ASN A 280 49.13 3.05 -6.00
C ASN A 280 50.45 3.85 -6.01
N LYS A 281 50.89 4.33 -7.18
CA LYS A 281 52.18 5.04 -7.32
C LYS A 281 52.24 6.37 -6.57
N ILE A 282 51.12 7.08 -6.50
CA ILE A 282 51.03 8.43 -5.92
C ILE A 282 50.19 8.46 -4.64
N GLY A 283 49.59 7.33 -4.25
CA GLY A 283 48.49 7.33 -3.32
C GLY A 283 48.01 5.96 -2.88
N ILE A 284 46.93 5.96 -2.10
CA ILE A 284 46.20 4.76 -1.66
C ILE A 284 44.75 4.97 -2.03
N ASP A 285 44.11 3.92 -2.54
CA ASP A 285 42.71 3.92 -2.92
C ASP A 285 41.94 3.01 -1.96
N GLN A 286 40.83 3.49 -1.39
CA GLN A 286 39.94 2.73 -0.54
C GLN A 286 38.56 2.64 -1.20
N ILE A 287 38.06 1.43 -1.40
CA ILE A 287 36.72 1.16 -1.89
C ILE A 287 35.97 0.41 -0.79
N ILE A 288 34.78 0.88 -0.45
CA ILE A 288 33.88 0.27 0.53
C ILE A 288 32.62 -0.12 -0.20
N ILE A 289 32.19 -1.37 -0.05
CA ILE A 289 30.91 -1.85 -0.54
C ILE A 289 30.21 -2.48 0.65
N SER A 290 29.01 -2.02 0.97
CA SER A 290 28.23 -2.57 2.07
C SER A 290 26.76 -2.68 1.70
N ASN A 291 26.08 -3.63 2.33
CA ASN A 291 24.64 -3.76 2.21
C ASN A 291 24.05 -4.31 3.49
N LYS A 292 22.78 -4.01 3.70
CA LYS A 292 21.98 -4.66 4.73
C LYS A 292 21.92 -6.14 4.45
N LYS A 293 22.12 -6.97 5.49
CA LYS A 293 22.11 -8.42 5.35
C LYS A 293 20.72 -8.89 4.91
N ASP A 294 20.67 -9.65 3.83
CA ASP A 294 19.45 -10.28 3.36
C ASP A 294 18.93 -11.30 4.41
N ASP A 295 17.63 -11.27 4.67
CA ASP A 295 16.92 -12.30 5.49
C ASP A 295 16.39 -13.42 4.57
N GLU A 296 17.15 -13.77 3.54
CA GLU A 296 16.79 -14.73 2.50
C GLU A 296 17.64 -16.00 2.64
N GLU A 297 16.99 -17.16 2.60
CA GLU A 297 17.67 -18.46 2.73
C GLU A 297 18.16 -18.98 1.36
N ASP A 298 17.60 -18.48 0.25
CA ASP A 298 17.98 -18.84 -1.11
C ASP A 298 19.21 -18.04 -1.57
N PRO A 299 20.39 -18.69 -1.78
CA PRO A 299 21.61 -18.00 -2.18
C PRO A 299 21.52 -17.27 -3.52
N ASP A 300 20.62 -17.70 -4.41
CA ASP A 300 20.40 -17.06 -5.71
C ASP A 300 19.60 -15.75 -5.59
N ARG A 301 19.12 -15.44 -4.38
CA ARG A 301 18.30 -14.27 -4.05
C ARG A 301 18.89 -13.41 -2.92
N GLU A 302 20.12 -13.71 -2.51
CA GLU A 302 20.97 -12.80 -1.74
C GLU A 302 21.39 -11.62 -2.63
N PHE A 303 20.45 -10.72 -2.91
CA PHE A 303 20.66 -9.59 -3.81
C PHE A 303 21.83 -8.73 -3.35
N GLY A 304 21.98 -8.53 -2.03
CA GLY A 304 23.11 -7.82 -1.45
C GLY A 304 24.45 -8.44 -1.86
N ARG A 305 24.59 -9.76 -1.75
CA ARG A 305 25.81 -10.47 -2.18
C ARG A 305 26.07 -10.31 -3.68
N ILE A 306 25.05 -10.50 -4.51
CA ILE A 306 25.16 -10.35 -5.97
C ILE A 306 25.61 -8.93 -6.35
N LEU A 307 25.04 -7.91 -5.70
CA LEU A 307 25.42 -6.51 -5.91
C LEU A 307 26.89 -6.28 -5.54
N ARG A 308 27.33 -6.76 -4.36
CA ARG A 308 28.72 -6.63 -3.91
C ARG A 308 29.69 -7.28 -4.91
N GLU A 309 29.44 -8.52 -5.30
CA GLU A 309 30.27 -9.26 -6.26
C GLU A 309 30.34 -8.56 -7.63
N ARG A 310 29.23 -7.98 -8.09
CA ARG A 310 29.17 -7.24 -9.36
C ARG A 310 29.95 -5.94 -9.31
N VAL A 311 29.87 -5.18 -8.22
CA VAL A 311 30.73 -4.00 -8.02
C VAL A 311 32.18 -4.44 -7.94
N ARG A 312 32.50 -5.39 -7.05
CA ARG A 312 33.86 -5.89 -6.81
C ARG A 312 34.57 -6.35 -8.08
N SER A 313 33.89 -7.14 -8.91
CA SER A 313 34.45 -7.66 -10.16
C SER A 313 34.63 -6.60 -11.26
N SER A 314 34.00 -5.44 -11.11
CA SER A 314 34.12 -4.32 -12.05
C SER A 314 35.20 -3.30 -11.69
N ILE A 315 35.76 -3.40 -10.47
CA ILE A 315 36.80 -2.48 -10.00
C ILE A 315 38.04 -2.66 -10.86
N SER A 316 38.53 -1.55 -11.41
CA SER A 316 39.80 -1.49 -12.11
C SER A 316 40.53 -0.19 -11.80
N PHE A 317 41.84 -0.22 -11.97
CA PHE A 317 42.76 0.88 -11.70
C PHE A 317 43.43 1.31 -13.01
N PRO A 318 42.84 2.25 -13.75
CA PRO A 318 43.40 2.74 -15.00
C PRO A 318 44.84 3.21 -14.84
N SER A 319 45.72 2.79 -15.74
CA SER A 319 47.13 3.16 -15.67
C SER A 319 47.30 4.67 -15.77
N PHE A 320 47.75 5.29 -14.68
CA PHE A 320 48.14 6.69 -14.68
C PHE A 320 49.46 6.84 -15.46
N SER A 321 49.39 7.32 -16.70
CA SER A 321 50.59 7.77 -17.39
C SER A 321 50.95 9.14 -16.81
N ASP A 322 52.06 9.22 -16.07
CA ASP A 322 52.67 10.51 -15.74
C ASP A 322 52.71 11.32 -17.04
N GLY A 323 52.08 12.49 -17.10
CA GLY A 323 51.93 13.31 -18.31
C GLY A 323 53.24 13.79 -18.98
N LYS A 324 54.37 13.12 -18.77
CA LYS A 324 55.57 13.20 -19.59
C LYS A 324 55.25 12.70 -20.98
N LYS A 325 54.83 13.63 -21.85
CA LYS A 325 54.95 13.48 -23.31
C LYS A 325 56.25 12.76 -23.62
N LYS A 326 56.17 11.58 -24.23
CA LYS A 326 57.31 11.01 -24.94
C LYS A 326 57.80 12.10 -25.89
N ALA A 327 58.99 12.63 -25.64
CA ALA A 327 59.71 13.37 -26.67
C ALA A 327 59.82 12.39 -27.85
N GLN A 328 59.11 12.69 -28.93
CA GLN A 328 59.26 11.93 -30.17
C GLN A 328 60.69 12.14 -30.69
N PRO A 329 61.33 11.09 -31.23
CA PRO A 329 62.69 11.15 -31.75
C PRO A 329 62.82 12.06 -32.98
#